data_AF-A0A498MQC8-F1
#
_entry.id   AF-A0A498MQC8-F1
#
_cell.length_a   1.000
_cell.length_b   1.000
_cell.length_c   1.000
_cell.angle_alpha   90.00
_cell.angle_beta   90.00
_cell.angle_gamma   90.00
#
_symmetry.space_group_name_H-M   'P 1'
#
loop_
_entity.id
_entity.type
_entity.pdbx_description
1 polymer ?
#
loop_
_entity_poly.entity_id
_entity_poly.type
_entity_poly.pdbx_seq_one_letter_code
_entity_poly.pdbx_strand_id
1 'polypeptide(L)'
;MNSSSAAQQLPTPGNPGMTQLPSGIQMQAYRLVPSGSFFRLPAPSPIRVSVSACSGHASSSAGSSSAEAIVQPTVQEAFQRQASYGPSSHRAKEINHAIAYCIAKDMIPIYTVAKPGFLKLMKTTVPLYKVPSQKFFSKTELPKMYNSLKEDVGKRIAQGKWYAATTDLWTSSGGSGHPYISFTIHYLTDWKLQSNCLETQFFPEDHTADNISEFFDNMLQEWGINKEFFVSITTDNATNMKKAFETSDTTTFPGQWFGCFGHNLNLAISKALKIQRVDTAVRSCRHLVQGFSRSWKRRELRNKQEALNVPQRSLIHDVVTRWGSTQKMLQRFIEQQQAVCAVLATERGAWHLMPKDADIAVIEQVLQILQPLSAFTDALASESRVSLSALRPVLSHIISDILEVKNEDSALTIDLKRVMKSDLESRYSVDAKKVMYLTSFVDPRFKGSFSDDLDAKVNCCIEEASKLAEMTTLSEGAAQTEQSSTPGIG
;
A
#
# COMPACT_ATOMS: atom_id res chain seq x y z
N MET A 1 -1.46 44.49 70.38
CA MET A 1 -2.83 44.04 70.68
C MET A 1 -3.54 43.86 69.35
N ASN A 2 -3.65 42.60 68.93
CA ASN A 2 -4.27 42.19 67.68
C ASN A 2 -5.80 42.22 67.81
N SER A 3 -6.46 42.80 66.82
CA SER A 3 -7.88 42.62 66.53
C SER A 3 -7.99 42.31 65.04
N SER A 4 -8.21 41.03 64.73
CA SER A 4 -8.39 40.51 63.37
C SER A 4 -9.71 39.73 63.34
N SER A 5 -10.69 40.24 62.59
CA SER A 5 -11.94 39.54 62.30
C SER A 5 -11.95 39.05 60.85
N ALA A 6 -12.12 37.73 60.73
CA ALA A 6 -12.75 36.96 59.66
C ALA A 6 -12.81 37.50 58.22
N ALA A 7 -12.12 36.81 57.31
CA ALA A 7 -12.58 36.58 55.94
C ALA A 7 -12.81 35.06 55.76
N GLN A 8 -14.03 34.69 55.41
CA GLN A 8 -14.46 33.32 55.08
C GLN A 8 -13.95 32.92 53.68
N GLN A 9 -13.32 31.75 53.56
CA GLN A 9 -13.08 31.07 52.27
C GLN A 9 -14.10 29.93 52.11
N LEU A 10 -14.84 29.97 50.99
CA LEU A 10 -15.74 28.91 50.54
C LEU A 10 -14.97 27.75 49.88
N PRO A 11 -15.43 26.50 50.02
CA PRO A 11 -14.78 25.32 49.46
C PRO A 11 -15.09 25.12 47.97
N THR A 12 -14.06 24.78 47.20
CA THR A 12 -14.14 24.40 45.78
C THR A 12 -14.73 22.99 45.60
N PRO A 13 -15.71 22.78 44.70
CA PRO A 13 -16.25 21.46 44.41
C PRO A 13 -15.32 20.67 43.46
N GLY A 14 -14.94 19.47 43.90
CA GLY A 14 -14.19 18.49 43.11
C GLY A 14 -15.01 17.93 41.96
N ASN A 15 -14.39 17.81 40.79
CA ASN A 15 -15.02 17.29 39.58
C ASN A 15 -14.82 15.76 39.49
N PRO A 16 -15.83 14.98 39.04
CA PRO A 16 -15.85 13.53 39.16
C PRO A 16 -15.23 12.82 37.94
N GLY A 17 -14.52 11.71 38.22
CA GLY A 17 -14.48 10.51 37.38
C GLY A 17 -13.87 10.61 35.98
N MET A 18 -12.54 10.63 35.88
CA MET A 18 -11.86 10.04 34.73
C MET A 18 -12.02 8.51 34.80
N THR A 19 -12.85 7.94 33.93
CA THR A 19 -12.83 6.50 33.65
C THR A 19 -11.51 6.17 32.96
N GLN A 20 -10.62 5.48 33.67
CA GLN A 20 -9.37 4.98 33.13
C GLN A 20 -9.66 3.90 32.08
N LEU A 21 -9.07 4.06 30.89
CA LEU A 21 -8.95 3.01 29.87
C LEU A 21 -8.22 1.79 30.46
N PRO A 22 -8.60 0.54 30.14
CA PRO A 22 -7.79 -0.61 30.48
C PRO A 22 -6.44 -0.49 29.77
N SER A 23 -5.38 -0.59 30.56
CA SER A 23 -3.98 -0.58 30.15
C SER A 23 -3.67 -1.75 29.21
N GLY A 24 -3.83 -1.52 27.90
CA GLY A 24 -3.49 -2.51 26.85
C GLY A 24 -3.26 -1.96 25.45
N ILE A 25 -3.57 -0.68 25.18
CA ILE A 25 -3.33 -0.06 23.86
C ILE A 25 -2.65 1.29 24.05
N GLN A 26 -1.33 1.28 24.22
CA GLN A 26 -0.51 2.46 23.94
C GLN A 26 -0.16 2.45 22.45
N MET A 27 -0.90 3.22 21.64
CA MET A 27 -0.42 3.63 20.33
C MET A 27 0.68 4.68 20.51
N GLN A 28 1.93 4.23 20.53
CA GLN A 28 3.06 5.14 20.39
C GLN A 28 3.05 5.70 18.96
N ALA A 29 2.86 7.02 18.85
CA ALA A 29 3.10 7.76 17.63
C ALA A 29 4.61 7.75 17.34
N TYR A 30 5.09 6.78 16.58
CA TYR A 30 6.46 6.78 16.10
C TYR A 30 6.58 7.71 14.90
N ARG A 31 7.37 8.78 15.08
CA ARG A 31 7.96 9.54 13.98
C ARG A 31 8.63 8.58 13.01
N LEU A 32 8.37 8.76 11.72
CA LEU A 32 9.16 8.19 10.63
C LEU A 32 10.64 8.57 10.85
N VAL A 33 11.44 7.61 11.27
CA VAL A 33 12.91 7.67 11.18
C VAL A 33 13.26 6.96 9.87
N PRO A 34 13.98 7.59 8.93
CA PRO A 34 14.46 6.92 7.74
C PRO A 34 15.41 5.78 8.16
N SER A 35 15.12 4.56 7.73
CA SER A 35 15.99 3.40 7.87
C SER A 35 17.24 3.57 7.00
N GLY A 36 18.21 4.33 7.50
CA GLY A 36 19.58 4.37 6.97
C GLY A 36 20.44 3.27 7.59
N SER A 37 20.24 2.01 7.17
CA SER A 37 21.22 0.96 7.43
C SER A 37 22.39 1.12 6.46
N PHE A 38 23.42 1.85 6.89
CA PHE A 38 24.72 1.88 6.22
C PHE A 38 25.35 0.48 6.29
N PHE A 39 25.29 -0.27 5.20
CA PHE A 39 26.22 -1.37 4.98
C PHE A 39 27.61 -0.77 4.78
N ARG A 40 28.51 -0.95 5.76
CA ARG A 40 29.96 -0.77 5.56
C ARG A 40 30.45 -1.91 4.68
N LEU A 41 30.80 -1.60 3.43
CA LEU A 41 31.59 -2.51 2.59
C LEU A 41 33.00 -2.69 3.21
N PRO A 42 33.58 -3.91 3.19
CA PRO A 42 34.95 -4.11 3.60
C PRO A 42 35.91 -3.40 2.62
N ALA A 43 36.95 -2.77 3.17
CA ALA A 43 37.99 -2.11 2.37
C ALA A 43 38.70 -3.12 1.45
N PRO A 44 39.02 -2.76 0.19
CA PRO A 44 39.75 -3.67 -0.69
C PRO A 44 41.21 -3.80 -0.24
N SER A 45 41.66 -5.04 -0.07
CA SER A 45 43.06 -5.38 0.15
C SER A 45 43.92 -4.95 -1.06
N PRO A 46 45.16 -4.46 -0.85
CA PRO A 46 46.03 -4.07 -1.96
C PRO A 46 46.43 -5.31 -2.79
N ILE A 47 46.17 -5.23 -4.09
CA ILE A 47 46.56 -6.24 -5.09
C ILE A 47 48.09 -6.21 -5.25
N ARG A 48 48.77 -7.29 -4.86
CA ARG A 48 50.17 -7.56 -5.23
C ARG A 48 50.18 -8.10 -6.67
N VAL A 49 50.80 -7.37 -7.58
CA VAL A 49 51.09 -7.86 -8.94
C VAL A 49 52.43 -8.58 -8.91
N SER A 50 52.42 -9.92 -9.04
CA SER A 50 53.62 -10.71 -9.32
C SER A 50 53.77 -10.90 -10.82
N VAL A 51 54.85 -10.35 -11.39
CA VAL A 51 55.20 -10.52 -12.81
C VAL A 51 56.03 -11.80 -12.94
N SER A 52 55.48 -12.83 -13.59
CA SER A 52 56.23 -14.02 -13.97
C SER A 52 56.85 -13.79 -15.36
N ALA A 53 58.17 -13.89 -15.46
CA ALA A 53 58.89 -13.81 -16.72
C ALA A 53 58.98 -15.21 -17.36
N CYS A 54 58.30 -15.43 -18.47
CA CYS A 54 58.52 -16.60 -19.32
C CYS A 54 59.59 -16.28 -20.36
N SER A 55 60.73 -16.96 -20.27
CA SER A 55 61.80 -16.98 -21.27
C SER A 55 61.50 -18.02 -22.35
N GLY A 56 61.32 -17.57 -23.59
CA GLY A 56 61.25 -18.43 -24.79
C GLY A 56 62.22 -17.94 -25.85
N HIS A 57 63.21 -18.75 -26.18
CA HIS A 57 64.15 -18.54 -27.28
C HIS A 57 63.44 -18.63 -28.65
N ALA A 58 63.74 -17.68 -29.54
CA ALA A 58 63.54 -17.86 -30.97
C ALA A 58 64.68 -17.20 -31.76
N SER A 59 65.21 -17.99 -32.67
CA SER A 59 66.34 -17.80 -33.57
C SER A 59 66.15 -16.70 -34.61
N SER A 60 67.26 -16.05 -34.95
CA SER A 60 67.43 -14.98 -35.92
C SER A 60 67.12 -15.39 -37.37
N SER A 61 66.30 -14.60 -38.05
CA SER A 61 66.42 -14.40 -39.50
C SER A 61 66.12 -12.94 -39.84
N ALA A 62 67.02 -12.32 -40.60
CA ALA A 62 67.01 -10.90 -40.92
C ALA A 62 65.99 -10.60 -42.02
N GLY A 63 65.03 -9.72 -41.72
CA GLY A 63 64.11 -9.12 -42.67
C GLY A 63 63.95 -7.64 -42.31
N SER A 64 64.40 -6.77 -43.22
CA SER A 64 64.31 -5.31 -43.13
C SER A 64 62.85 -4.87 -43.14
N SER A 65 62.30 -4.58 -41.96
CA SER A 65 61.17 -3.65 -41.81
C SER A 65 61.53 -2.64 -40.74
N SER A 66 61.42 -1.35 -41.07
CA SER A 66 61.60 -0.23 -40.14
C SER A 66 60.85 -0.49 -38.83
N ALA A 67 61.60 -0.79 -37.78
CA ALA A 67 61.06 -0.97 -36.44
C ALA A 67 60.64 0.42 -35.92
N GLU A 68 59.34 0.72 -35.99
CA GLU A 68 58.78 1.80 -35.19
C GLU A 68 59.06 1.48 -33.72
N ALA A 69 59.79 2.38 -33.06
CA ALA A 69 60.10 2.25 -31.64
C ALA A 69 58.79 2.12 -30.85
N ILE A 70 58.60 0.99 -30.16
CA ILE A 70 57.48 0.80 -29.25
C ILE A 70 57.73 1.71 -28.03
N VAL A 71 57.26 2.94 -28.12
CA VAL A 71 57.31 3.91 -27.01
C VAL A 71 56.26 3.49 -25.98
N GLN A 72 56.71 3.16 -24.77
CA GLN A 72 55.83 2.87 -23.63
C GLN A 72 55.04 4.15 -23.30
N PRO A 73 53.70 4.13 -23.37
CA PRO A 73 52.90 5.31 -23.08
C PRO A 73 53.04 5.73 -21.63
N THR A 74 53.02 7.03 -21.38
CA THR A 74 52.91 7.58 -20.03
C THR A 74 51.61 7.09 -19.37
N VAL A 75 51.55 7.09 -18.03
CA VAL A 75 50.33 6.72 -17.30
C VAL A 75 49.12 7.54 -17.78
N GLN A 76 49.32 8.83 -18.05
CA GLN A 76 48.29 9.71 -18.60
C GLN A 76 47.88 9.32 -20.03
N GLU A 77 48.83 8.99 -20.91
CA GLU A 77 48.52 8.48 -22.25
C GLU A 77 47.86 7.10 -22.21
N ALA A 78 48.19 6.24 -21.26
CA ALA A 78 47.55 4.96 -21.05
C ALA A 78 46.08 5.12 -20.60
N PHE A 79 45.80 6.09 -19.72
CA PHE A 79 44.43 6.48 -19.35
C PHE A 79 43.68 7.17 -20.51
N GLN A 80 44.36 7.95 -21.35
CA GLN A 80 43.76 8.55 -22.55
C GLN A 80 43.50 7.52 -23.68
N ARG A 81 44.32 6.47 -23.77
CA ARG A 81 44.14 5.32 -24.68
C ARG A 81 43.13 4.30 -24.16
N GLN A 82 42.56 4.51 -22.97
CA GLN A 82 41.62 3.58 -22.37
C GLN A 82 40.31 3.61 -23.18
N ALA A 83 40.07 2.56 -23.96
CA ALA A 83 38.88 2.43 -24.79
C ALA A 83 37.62 2.45 -23.93
N SER A 84 36.53 2.99 -24.49
CA SER A 84 35.21 2.89 -23.86
C SER A 84 34.90 1.43 -23.53
N TYR A 85 34.27 1.17 -22.38
CA TYR A 85 33.91 -0.19 -21.99
C TYR A 85 33.12 -0.86 -23.12
N GLY A 86 33.67 -1.98 -23.62
CA GLY A 86 32.98 -2.79 -24.61
C GLY A 86 31.72 -3.43 -24.03
N PRO A 87 30.77 -3.90 -24.87
CA PRO A 87 29.53 -4.52 -24.42
C PRO A 87 29.71 -5.76 -23.53
N SER A 88 30.85 -6.45 -23.66
CA SER A 88 31.22 -7.62 -22.87
C SER A 88 31.91 -7.31 -21.54
N SER A 89 32.26 -6.04 -21.28
CA SER A 89 32.94 -5.61 -20.06
C SER A 89 32.11 -5.91 -18.82
N HIS A 90 32.72 -6.54 -17.81
CA HIS A 90 32.09 -6.79 -16.51
C HIS A 90 31.55 -5.49 -15.90
N ARG A 91 32.36 -4.43 -15.96
CA ARG A 91 31.99 -3.11 -15.43
C ARG A 91 30.79 -2.51 -16.17
N ALA A 92 30.71 -2.68 -17.49
CA ALA A 92 29.55 -2.20 -18.26
C ALA A 92 28.27 -2.94 -17.88
N LYS A 93 28.36 -4.27 -17.66
CA LYS A 93 27.22 -5.09 -17.22
C LYS A 93 26.73 -4.70 -15.82
N GLU A 94 27.65 -4.46 -14.88
CA GLU A 94 27.30 -3.95 -13.54
C GLU A 94 26.52 -2.63 -13.62
N ILE A 95 26.98 -1.69 -14.46
CA ILE A 95 26.34 -0.39 -14.61
C ILE A 95 24.98 -0.54 -15.31
N ASN A 96 24.87 -1.38 -16.35
CA ASN A 96 23.59 -1.69 -16.99
C ASN A 96 22.58 -2.22 -15.98
N HIS A 97 22.98 -3.17 -15.14
CA HIS A 97 22.13 -3.75 -14.11
C HIS A 97 21.71 -2.70 -13.07
N ALA A 98 22.64 -1.85 -12.60
CA ALA A 98 22.33 -0.78 -11.66
C ALA A 98 21.35 0.26 -12.24
N ILE A 99 21.50 0.62 -13.52
CA ILE A 99 20.56 1.52 -14.20
C ILE A 99 19.19 0.86 -14.33
N ALA A 100 19.13 -0.41 -14.75
CA ALA A 100 17.87 -1.15 -14.83
C ALA A 100 17.20 -1.27 -13.45
N TYR A 101 17.97 -1.46 -12.39
CA TYR A 101 17.48 -1.52 -11.02
C TYR A 101 16.88 -0.17 -10.61
N CYS A 102 17.56 0.93 -10.88
CA CYS A 102 17.03 2.27 -10.62
C CYS A 102 15.75 2.55 -11.42
N ILE A 103 15.72 2.15 -12.70
CA ILE A 103 14.51 2.26 -13.54
C ILE A 103 13.33 1.51 -12.93
N ALA A 104 13.53 0.26 -12.53
CA ALA A 104 12.48 -0.58 -11.98
C ALA A 104 12.07 -0.16 -10.56
N LYS A 105 13.05 0.06 -9.68
CA LYS A 105 12.84 0.33 -8.26
C LYS A 105 12.20 1.70 -8.02
N ASP A 106 12.62 2.70 -8.77
CA ASP A 106 12.16 4.08 -8.62
C ASP A 106 11.05 4.44 -9.64
N MET A 107 10.58 3.46 -10.42
CA MET A 107 9.54 3.62 -11.44
C MET A 107 9.84 4.76 -12.42
N ILE A 108 11.11 4.89 -12.79
CA ILE A 108 11.57 5.94 -13.70
C ILE A 108 11.23 5.54 -15.13
N PRO A 109 10.70 6.45 -15.97
CA PRO A 109 10.43 6.12 -17.36
C PRO A 109 11.69 5.67 -18.10
N ILE A 110 11.63 4.54 -18.81
CA ILE A 110 12.80 3.91 -19.47
C ILE A 110 13.52 4.90 -20.40
N TYR A 111 12.80 5.80 -21.07
CA TYR A 111 13.38 6.81 -21.95
C TYR A 111 14.30 7.83 -21.22
N THR A 112 14.35 7.80 -19.88
CA THR A 112 15.26 8.60 -19.07
C THR A 112 16.72 8.36 -19.42
N VAL A 113 17.10 7.14 -19.83
CA VAL A 113 18.47 6.82 -20.26
C VAL A 113 18.93 7.62 -21.48
N ALA A 114 17.99 8.15 -22.26
CA ALA A 114 18.25 9.00 -23.43
C ALA A 114 18.18 10.51 -23.11
N LYS A 115 17.78 10.91 -21.89
CA LYS A 115 17.63 12.33 -21.54
C LYS A 115 19.01 13.01 -21.41
N PRO A 116 19.17 14.26 -21.88
CA PRO A 116 20.45 14.98 -21.83
C PRO A 116 21.06 15.08 -20.43
N GLY A 117 20.24 15.33 -19.40
CA GLY A 117 20.70 15.41 -18.02
C GLY A 117 21.28 14.10 -17.50
N PHE A 118 20.62 12.97 -17.80
CA PHE A 118 21.10 11.64 -17.42
C PHE A 118 22.41 11.30 -18.14
N LEU A 119 22.50 11.58 -19.44
CA LEU A 119 23.72 11.36 -20.22
C LEU A 119 24.90 12.20 -19.69
N LYS A 120 24.65 13.46 -19.31
CA LYS A 120 25.68 14.33 -18.71
C LYS A 120 26.15 13.79 -17.35
N LEU A 121 25.23 13.30 -16.51
CA LEU A 121 25.55 12.64 -15.24
C LEU A 121 26.46 11.44 -15.48
N MET A 122 26.05 10.51 -16.35
CA MET A 122 26.82 9.28 -16.64
C MET A 122 28.20 9.57 -17.23
N LYS A 123 28.32 10.56 -18.13
CA LYS A 123 29.62 10.98 -18.67
C LYS A 123 30.54 11.59 -17.61
N THR A 124 29.98 12.18 -16.57
CA THR A 124 30.75 12.80 -15.46
C THR A 124 31.18 11.75 -14.44
N THR A 125 30.30 10.80 -14.11
CA THR A 125 30.58 9.77 -13.10
C THR A 125 31.35 8.57 -13.64
N VAL A 126 31.08 8.15 -14.88
CA VAL A 126 31.72 7.00 -15.53
C VAL A 126 32.02 7.33 -17.01
N PRO A 127 33.05 8.15 -17.31
CA PRO A 127 33.29 8.70 -18.64
C PRO A 127 33.54 7.67 -19.75
N LEU A 128 34.06 6.48 -19.40
CA LEU A 128 34.33 5.38 -20.34
C LEU A 128 33.11 4.52 -20.64
N TYR A 129 32.01 4.68 -19.90
CA TYR A 129 30.79 3.91 -20.10
C TYR A 129 29.90 4.56 -21.15
N LYS A 130 29.49 3.77 -22.14
CA LYS A 130 28.49 4.16 -23.13
C LYS A 130 27.13 3.64 -22.68
N VAL A 131 26.22 4.57 -22.35
CA VAL A 131 24.85 4.25 -21.94
C VAL A 131 24.13 3.52 -23.09
N PRO A 132 23.60 2.31 -22.88
CA PRO A 132 22.80 1.61 -23.87
C PRO A 132 21.50 2.34 -24.24
N SER A 133 20.93 1.95 -25.37
CA SER A 133 19.67 2.53 -25.83
C SER A 133 18.49 2.15 -24.92
N GLN A 134 17.42 2.93 -24.98
CA GLN A 134 16.14 2.59 -24.35
C GLN A 134 15.67 1.18 -24.75
N LYS A 135 15.87 0.77 -26.01
CA LYS A 135 15.50 -0.55 -26.53
C LYS A 135 16.27 -1.67 -25.83
N PHE A 136 17.56 -1.46 -25.54
CA PHE A 136 18.34 -2.44 -24.78
C PHE A 136 17.77 -2.64 -23.37
N PHE A 137 17.46 -1.56 -22.66
CA PHE A 137 16.87 -1.67 -21.32
C PHE A 137 15.49 -2.33 -21.37
N SER A 138 14.61 -1.95 -22.30
CA SER A 138 13.24 -2.48 -22.37
C SER A 138 13.13 -3.90 -22.90
N LYS A 139 14.03 -4.34 -23.78
CA LYS A 139 13.97 -5.65 -24.45
C LYS A 139 15.02 -6.65 -23.98
N THR A 140 15.98 -6.24 -23.15
CA THR A 140 17.08 -7.12 -22.72
C THR A 140 17.31 -7.04 -21.21
N GLU A 141 17.76 -5.90 -20.68
CA GLU A 141 18.23 -5.84 -19.29
C GLU A 141 17.07 -5.96 -18.28
N LEU A 142 15.96 -5.23 -18.49
CA LEU A 142 14.79 -5.32 -17.61
C LEU A 142 14.10 -6.70 -17.68
N PRO A 143 13.82 -7.30 -18.86
CA PRO A 143 13.28 -8.65 -18.92
C PRO A 143 14.18 -9.69 -18.24
N LYS A 144 15.51 -9.58 -18.42
CA LYS A 144 16.46 -10.47 -17.73
C LYS A 144 16.37 -10.33 -16.21
N MET A 145 16.33 -9.10 -15.71
CA MET A 145 16.17 -8.81 -14.28
C MET A 145 14.83 -9.33 -13.75
N TYR A 146 13.75 -9.15 -14.51
CA TYR A 146 12.42 -9.66 -14.18
C TYR A 146 12.43 -11.19 -14.07
N ASN A 147 12.96 -11.90 -15.06
CA ASN A 147 12.99 -13.37 -15.04
C ASN A 147 13.80 -13.91 -13.85
N SER A 148 14.98 -13.32 -13.59
CA SER A 148 15.78 -13.69 -12.41
C SER A 148 15.01 -13.45 -11.11
N LEU A 149 14.31 -12.33 -10.99
CA LEU A 149 13.51 -12.03 -9.80
C LEU A 149 12.29 -12.96 -9.69
N LYS A 150 11.62 -13.27 -10.81
CA LYS A 150 10.48 -14.20 -10.87
C LYS A 150 10.88 -15.59 -10.40
N GLU A 151 12.02 -16.11 -10.85
CA GLU A 151 12.58 -17.38 -10.37
C GLU A 151 12.85 -17.35 -8.86
N ASP A 152 13.47 -16.28 -8.35
CA ASP A 152 13.77 -16.14 -6.92
C ASP A 152 12.52 -15.97 -6.05
N VAL A 153 11.51 -15.27 -6.55
CA VAL A 153 10.18 -15.17 -5.91
C VAL A 153 9.49 -16.53 -5.94
N GLY A 154 9.49 -17.25 -7.07
CA GLY A 154 8.91 -18.59 -7.17
C GLY A 154 9.52 -19.58 -6.17
N LYS A 155 10.85 -19.58 -6.03
CA LYS A 155 11.55 -20.40 -5.01
C LYS A 155 11.12 -20.06 -3.58
N ARG A 156 10.88 -18.78 -3.26
CA ARG A 156 10.41 -18.35 -1.94
C ARG A 156 8.95 -18.71 -1.69
N ILE A 157 8.10 -18.56 -2.70
CA ILE A 157 6.69 -18.96 -2.62
C ILE A 157 6.60 -20.46 -2.37
N ALA A 158 7.40 -21.29 -3.06
CA ALA A 158 7.41 -22.74 -2.88
C ALA A 158 7.83 -23.20 -1.47
N GLN A 159 8.47 -22.34 -0.66
CA GLN A 159 8.76 -22.61 0.75
C GLN A 159 7.55 -22.33 1.65
N GLY A 160 6.59 -21.55 1.16
CA GLY A 160 5.32 -21.28 1.82
C GLY A 160 4.44 -22.52 1.86
N LYS A 161 3.75 -22.72 2.99
CA LYS A 161 2.81 -23.84 3.17
C LYS A 161 1.36 -23.45 2.87
N TRP A 162 1.00 -22.22 3.19
CA TRP A 162 -0.35 -21.69 3.07
C TRP A 162 -0.31 -20.28 2.49
N TYR A 163 -1.28 -19.96 1.65
CA TYR A 163 -1.32 -18.71 0.91
C TYR A 163 -2.60 -17.93 1.18
N ALA A 164 -2.46 -16.62 1.25
CA ALA A 164 -3.58 -15.69 1.11
C ALA A 164 -3.36 -14.80 -0.10
N ALA A 165 -4.44 -14.27 -0.66
CA ALA A 165 -4.40 -13.45 -1.85
C ALA A 165 -5.09 -12.10 -1.64
N THR A 166 -4.62 -11.09 -2.35
CA THR A 166 -5.37 -9.85 -2.58
C THR A 166 -5.42 -9.55 -4.07
N THR A 167 -6.60 -9.21 -4.57
CA THR A 167 -6.78 -8.82 -5.99
C THR A 167 -7.45 -7.45 -6.07
N ASP A 168 -6.99 -6.64 -7.02
CA ASP A 168 -7.64 -5.38 -7.39
C ASP A 168 -7.83 -5.32 -8.91
N LEU A 169 -9.06 -5.08 -9.34
CA LEU A 169 -9.40 -4.87 -10.75
C LEU A 169 -9.88 -3.44 -10.91
N TRP A 170 -9.14 -2.70 -11.73
CA TRP A 170 -9.24 -1.26 -11.77
C TRP A 170 -9.10 -0.74 -13.19
N THR A 171 -9.74 0.38 -13.46
CA THR A 171 -9.64 1.07 -14.74
C THR A 171 -8.66 2.22 -14.63
N SER A 172 -7.69 2.26 -15.54
CA SER A 172 -6.70 3.34 -15.59
C SER A 172 -7.37 4.70 -15.86
N SER A 173 -6.98 5.71 -15.08
CA SER A 173 -7.54 7.07 -15.15
C SER A 173 -6.87 7.97 -16.20
N GLY A 174 -5.79 7.49 -16.84
CA GLY A 174 -4.96 8.23 -17.79
C GLY A 174 -5.43 8.17 -19.25
N GLY A 175 -6.68 8.54 -19.51
CA GLY A 175 -7.21 8.77 -20.86
C GLY A 175 -7.52 7.54 -21.73
N SER A 176 -6.87 6.39 -21.50
CA SER A 176 -7.16 5.18 -22.27
C SER A 176 -8.28 4.32 -21.67
N GLY A 177 -8.65 4.53 -20.40
CA GLY A 177 -9.74 3.79 -19.76
C GLY A 177 -9.52 2.27 -19.75
N HIS A 178 -8.26 1.83 -19.81
CA HIS A 178 -7.92 0.42 -19.93
C HIS A 178 -8.10 -0.30 -18.59
N PRO A 179 -8.76 -1.47 -18.59
CA PRO A 179 -8.87 -2.33 -17.41
C PRO A 179 -7.55 -3.07 -17.12
N TYR A 180 -7.22 -3.17 -15.85
CA TYR A 180 -6.09 -3.93 -15.34
C TYR A 180 -6.54 -4.76 -14.16
N ILE A 181 -5.94 -5.95 -14.00
CA ILE A 181 -6.06 -6.76 -12.80
C ILE A 181 -4.67 -6.90 -12.17
N SER A 182 -4.61 -6.81 -10.85
CA SER A 182 -3.39 -7.05 -10.08
C SER A 182 -3.62 -8.10 -9.02
N PHE A 183 -2.72 -9.05 -8.94
CA PHE A 183 -2.76 -10.13 -7.97
C PHE A 183 -1.52 -10.11 -7.08
N THR A 184 -1.74 -10.15 -5.77
CA THR A 184 -0.67 -10.20 -4.77
C THR A 184 -0.87 -11.40 -3.87
N ILE A 185 0.18 -12.23 -3.75
CA ILE A 185 0.21 -13.35 -2.83
C ILE A 185 0.86 -12.95 -1.50
N HIS A 186 0.33 -13.51 -0.42
CA HIS A 186 0.79 -13.31 0.95
C HIS A 186 1.04 -14.66 1.60
N TYR A 187 2.19 -14.82 2.24
CA TYR A 187 2.59 -16.06 2.90
C TYR A 187 3.59 -15.79 4.03
N LEU A 188 3.86 -16.79 4.85
CA LEU A 188 4.84 -16.70 5.93
C LEU A 188 6.07 -17.53 5.59
N THR A 189 7.24 -16.92 5.76
CA THR A 189 8.54 -17.60 5.74
C THR A 189 9.31 -17.16 6.98
N ASP A 190 9.77 -18.10 7.81
CA ASP A 190 10.45 -17.82 9.08
C ASP A 190 9.70 -16.82 9.97
N TRP A 191 8.37 -17.00 10.10
CA TRP A 191 7.47 -16.11 10.85
C TRP A 191 7.45 -14.65 10.38
N LYS A 192 7.93 -14.38 9.16
CA LYS A 192 7.86 -13.07 8.51
C LYS A 192 6.86 -13.11 7.38
N LEU A 193 5.92 -12.17 7.41
CA LEU A 193 4.98 -11.94 6.32
C LEU A 193 5.75 -11.53 5.07
N GLN A 194 5.60 -12.33 4.02
CA GLN A 194 6.01 -12.01 2.66
C GLN A 194 4.78 -11.55 1.88
N SER A 195 4.97 -10.54 1.04
CA SER A 195 3.95 -10.01 0.14
C SER A 195 4.58 -9.76 -1.21
N ASN A 196 4.06 -10.40 -2.25
CA ASN A 196 4.59 -10.30 -3.61
C ASN A 196 3.46 -10.09 -4.60
N CYS A 197 3.46 -8.93 -5.27
CA CYS A 197 2.61 -8.71 -6.44
C CYS A 197 3.14 -9.61 -7.56
N LEU A 198 2.37 -10.63 -7.92
CA LEU A 198 2.76 -11.62 -8.93
C LEU A 198 2.49 -11.06 -10.32
N GLU A 199 1.32 -10.47 -10.51
CA GLU A 199 0.87 -9.99 -11.81
C GLU A 199 0.20 -8.63 -11.69
N THR A 200 0.48 -7.76 -12.66
CA THR A 200 -0.30 -6.57 -12.97
C THR A 200 -0.45 -6.55 -14.49
N GLN A 201 -1.60 -7.03 -14.97
CA GLN A 201 -1.81 -7.26 -16.40
C GLN A 201 -2.99 -6.47 -16.92
N PHE A 202 -2.86 -6.06 -18.19
CA PHE A 202 -3.97 -5.51 -18.96
C PHE A 202 -5.01 -6.62 -19.15
N PHE A 203 -6.25 -6.36 -18.76
CA PHE A 203 -7.32 -7.35 -18.73
C PHE A 203 -8.49 -6.89 -19.62
N PRO A 204 -8.34 -6.94 -20.97
CA PRO A 204 -9.31 -6.38 -21.90
C PRO A 204 -10.63 -7.16 -21.99
N GLU A 205 -10.64 -8.38 -21.46
CA GLU A 205 -11.80 -9.26 -21.51
C GLU A 205 -12.96 -8.68 -20.71
N ASP A 206 -14.16 -9.17 -21.00
CA ASP A 206 -15.31 -8.89 -20.14
C ASP A 206 -14.98 -9.36 -18.73
N HIS A 207 -15.23 -8.52 -17.73
CA HIS A 207 -14.90 -8.81 -16.33
C HIS A 207 -15.87 -9.83 -15.71
N THR A 208 -16.26 -10.89 -16.43
CA THR A 208 -17.12 -11.96 -15.93
C THR A 208 -16.42 -12.74 -14.82
N ALA A 209 -17.19 -13.43 -13.99
CA ALA A 209 -16.62 -14.26 -12.92
C ALA A 209 -15.74 -15.36 -13.49
N ASP A 210 -16.17 -15.99 -14.59
CA ASP A 210 -15.46 -17.10 -15.24
C ASP A 210 -14.09 -16.66 -15.77
N ASN A 211 -14.02 -15.52 -16.48
CA ASN A 211 -12.74 -15.00 -17.00
C ASN A 211 -11.78 -14.62 -15.87
N ILE A 212 -12.30 -14.09 -14.75
CA ILE A 212 -11.49 -13.76 -13.57
C ILE A 212 -10.93 -15.02 -12.93
N SER A 213 -11.74 -16.07 -12.78
CA SER A 213 -11.31 -17.37 -12.23
C SER A 213 -10.30 -18.06 -13.14
N GLU A 214 -10.52 -18.06 -14.46
CA GLU A 214 -9.60 -18.62 -15.44
C GLU A 214 -8.25 -17.88 -15.42
N PHE A 215 -8.26 -16.55 -15.37
CA PHE A 215 -7.04 -15.76 -15.23
C PHE A 215 -6.27 -16.12 -13.95
N PHE A 216 -6.99 -16.27 -12.83
CA PHE A 216 -6.39 -16.68 -11.57
C PHE A 216 -5.75 -18.06 -11.68
N ASP A 217 -6.43 -19.04 -12.26
CA ASP A 217 -5.93 -20.41 -12.41
C ASP A 217 -4.72 -20.51 -13.36
N ASN A 218 -4.74 -19.77 -14.47
CA ASN A 218 -3.62 -19.68 -15.40
C ASN A 218 -2.39 -19.06 -14.72
N MET A 219 -2.57 -18.00 -13.94
CA MET A 219 -1.50 -17.40 -13.15
C MET A 219 -0.94 -18.40 -12.12
N LEU A 220 -1.80 -19.12 -11.38
CA LEU A 220 -1.33 -20.13 -10.43
C LEU A 220 -0.50 -21.21 -11.13
N GLN A 221 -0.93 -21.66 -12.31
CA GLN A 221 -0.19 -22.63 -13.11
C GLN A 221 1.18 -22.08 -13.54
N GLU A 222 1.26 -20.84 -14.01
CA GLU A 222 2.52 -20.21 -14.44
C GLU A 222 3.52 -20.08 -13.27
N TRP A 223 3.03 -19.80 -12.07
CA TRP A 223 3.84 -19.67 -10.86
C TRP A 223 4.09 -21.01 -10.15
N GLY A 224 3.47 -22.11 -10.61
CA GLY A 224 3.59 -23.44 -9.99
C GLY A 224 2.97 -23.52 -8.60
N ILE A 225 1.91 -22.75 -8.35
CA ILE A 225 1.26 -22.65 -7.04
C ILE A 225 0.04 -23.55 -7.01
N ASN A 226 -0.02 -24.46 -6.04
CA ASN A 226 -1.20 -25.31 -5.87
C ASN A 226 -2.33 -24.53 -5.17
N LYS A 227 -3.47 -24.44 -5.87
CA LYS A 227 -4.68 -23.73 -5.46
C LYS A 227 -5.23 -24.20 -4.11
N GLU A 228 -5.10 -25.48 -3.77
CA GLU A 228 -5.61 -26.08 -2.52
C GLU A 228 -4.97 -25.51 -1.24
N PHE A 229 -3.81 -24.87 -1.34
CA PHE A 229 -3.14 -24.23 -0.20
C PHE A 229 -3.60 -22.79 0.07
N PHE A 230 -4.55 -22.26 -0.72
CA PHE A 230 -5.12 -20.95 -0.43
C PHE A 230 -6.13 -21.01 0.71
N VAL A 231 -5.87 -20.26 1.78
CA VAL A 231 -6.77 -20.14 2.93
C VAL A 231 -7.76 -18.99 2.77
N SER A 232 -7.41 -17.96 1.99
CA SER A 232 -8.29 -16.81 1.76
C SER A 232 -7.89 -15.96 0.56
N ILE A 233 -8.85 -15.19 0.06
CA ILE A 233 -8.63 -14.11 -0.91
C ILE A 233 -9.44 -12.88 -0.52
N THR A 234 -8.84 -11.70 -0.62
CA THR A 234 -9.52 -10.42 -0.41
C THR A 234 -9.63 -9.65 -1.71
N THR A 235 -10.83 -9.23 -2.07
CA THR A 235 -11.09 -8.41 -3.27
C THR A 235 -11.95 -7.20 -2.91
N ASP A 236 -12.23 -6.32 -3.87
CA ASP A 236 -13.35 -5.41 -3.74
C ASP A 236 -14.70 -6.17 -3.73
N ASN A 237 -15.80 -5.46 -3.53
CA ASN A 237 -17.13 -6.06 -3.54
C ASN A 237 -17.79 -6.08 -4.92
N ALA A 238 -17.03 -6.00 -6.01
CA ALA A 238 -17.62 -6.09 -7.34
C ALA A 238 -18.35 -7.44 -7.48
N THR A 239 -19.54 -7.42 -8.08
CA THR A 239 -20.38 -8.61 -8.21
C THR A 239 -19.66 -9.79 -8.86
N ASN A 240 -18.79 -9.51 -9.84
CA ASN A 240 -18.07 -10.56 -10.56
C ASN A 240 -16.88 -11.09 -9.76
N MET A 241 -16.21 -10.25 -8.96
CA MET A 241 -15.19 -10.70 -8.01
C MET A 241 -15.79 -11.62 -6.94
N LYS A 242 -16.94 -11.21 -6.40
CA LYS A 242 -17.72 -12.04 -5.48
C LYS A 242 -18.08 -13.36 -6.13
N LYS A 243 -18.67 -13.38 -7.32
CA LYS A 243 -19.02 -14.64 -7.99
C LYS A 243 -17.82 -15.53 -8.31
N ALA A 244 -16.64 -14.95 -8.58
CA ALA A 244 -15.43 -15.71 -8.86
C ALA A 244 -14.87 -16.41 -7.61
N PHE A 245 -15.03 -15.82 -6.41
CA PHE A 245 -14.32 -16.29 -5.21
C PHE A 245 -15.21 -16.56 -3.97
N GLU A 246 -16.36 -15.89 -3.86
CA GLU A 246 -17.40 -16.09 -2.84
C GLU A 246 -18.37 -17.18 -3.33
N THR A 247 -17.90 -18.42 -3.38
CA THR A 247 -18.72 -19.55 -3.82
C THR A 247 -18.72 -20.64 -2.74
N SER A 248 -19.88 -21.24 -2.50
CA SER A 248 -20.06 -22.34 -1.54
C SER A 248 -19.50 -23.68 -2.06
N ASP A 249 -19.22 -23.72 -3.36
CA ASP A 249 -18.62 -24.83 -4.06
C ASP A 249 -17.09 -24.70 -4.05
N THR A 250 -16.42 -25.56 -3.28
CA THR A 250 -14.96 -25.57 -3.14
C THR A 250 -14.22 -25.80 -4.46
N THR A 251 -14.90 -26.16 -5.54
CA THR A 251 -14.31 -26.34 -6.87
C THR A 251 -13.75 -25.05 -7.48
N THR A 252 -14.31 -23.88 -7.16
CA THR A 252 -13.88 -22.61 -7.80
C THR A 252 -12.79 -21.90 -7.01
N PHE A 253 -12.86 -21.87 -5.68
CA PHE A 253 -11.79 -21.39 -4.81
C PHE A 253 -11.90 -22.08 -3.44
N PRO A 254 -10.82 -22.70 -2.93
CA PRO A 254 -10.90 -23.52 -1.72
C PRO A 254 -10.92 -22.70 -0.41
N GLY A 255 -10.45 -21.44 -0.46
CA GLY A 255 -10.32 -20.59 0.72
C GLY A 255 -11.52 -19.68 0.99
N GLN A 256 -11.45 -18.92 2.09
CA GLN A 256 -12.47 -17.93 2.43
C GLN A 256 -12.30 -16.63 1.61
N TRP A 257 -13.34 -16.21 0.91
CA TRP A 257 -13.40 -14.87 0.32
C TRP A 257 -13.69 -13.79 1.37
N PHE A 258 -13.00 -12.65 1.27
CA PHE A 258 -13.23 -11.46 2.08
C PHE A 258 -13.47 -10.23 1.21
N GLY A 259 -14.55 -9.51 1.50
CA GLY A 259 -14.72 -8.15 1.02
C GLY A 259 -13.72 -7.21 1.69
N CYS A 260 -13.00 -6.43 0.90
CA CYS A 260 -12.02 -5.46 1.37
C CYS A 260 -12.65 -4.50 2.40
N PHE A 261 -12.05 -4.42 3.60
CA PHE A 261 -12.53 -3.55 4.67
C PHE A 261 -12.61 -2.09 4.24
N GLY A 262 -11.58 -1.56 3.59
CA GLY A 262 -11.56 -0.17 3.12
C GLY A 262 -12.70 0.11 2.14
N HIS A 263 -13.01 -0.85 1.26
CA HIS A 263 -14.13 -0.76 0.35
C HIS A 263 -15.49 -0.84 1.09
N ASN A 264 -15.64 -1.78 2.02
CA ASN A 264 -16.83 -1.89 2.89
C ASN A 264 -17.12 -0.59 3.65
N LEU A 265 -16.09 -0.02 4.28
CA LEU A 265 -16.19 1.24 5.00
C LEU A 265 -16.54 2.40 4.06
N ASN A 266 -15.92 2.47 2.88
CA ASN A 266 -16.27 3.46 1.86
C ASN A 266 -17.73 3.35 1.44
N LEU A 267 -18.27 2.15 1.24
CA LEU A 267 -19.67 1.95 0.87
C LEU A 267 -20.62 2.39 1.98
N ALA A 268 -20.35 2.03 3.23
CA ALA A 268 -21.17 2.42 4.38
C ALA A 268 -21.23 3.95 4.54
N ILE A 269 -20.07 4.60 4.50
CA ILE A 269 -19.96 6.06 4.58
C ILE A 269 -20.62 6.72 3.36
N SER A 270 -20.43 6.17 2.16
CA SER A 270 -21.04 6.71 0.94
C SER A 270 -22.57 6.66 0.99
N LYS A 271 -23.16 5.62 1.60
CA LYS A 271 -24.61 5.57 1.85
C LYS A 271 -25.04 6.66 2.83
N ALA A 272 -24.29 6.87 3.90
CA ALA A 272 -24.57 7.92 4.88
C ALA A 272 -24.45 9.34 4.29
N LEU A 273 -23.45 9.58 3.43
CA LEU A 273 -23.27 10.84 2.71
C LEU A 273 -24.38 11.14 1.70
N LYS A 274 -25.18 10.13 1.30
CA LYS A 274 -26.35 10.29 0.42
C LYS A 274 -27.64 10.66 1.17
N ILE A 275 -27.62 10.74 2.50
CA ILE A 275 -28.75 11.30 3.26
C ILE A 275 -29.01 12.72 2.76
N GLN A 276 -30.24 13.04 2.38
CA GLN A 276 -30.59 14.25 1.62
C GLN A 276 -30.00 15.55 2.20
N ARG A 277 -30.07 15.72 3.52
CA ARG A 277 -29.53 16.89 4.22
C ARG A 277 -28.00 16.97 4.13
N VAL A 278 -27.32 15.84 4.27
CA VAL A 278 -25.85 15.73 4.16
C VAL A 278 -25.41 15.98 2.74
N ASP A 279 -26.02 15.28 1.79
CA ASP A 279 -25.74 15.36 0.37
C ASP A 279 -25.89 16.80 -0.16
N THR A 280 -26.93 17.51 0.29
CA THR A 280 -27.13 18.94 0.00
C THR A 280 -25.98 19.80 0.51
N ALA A 281 -25.59 19.65 1.78
CA ALA A 281 -24.50 20.40 2.38
C ALA A 281 -23.14 20.10 1.70
N VAL A 282 -22.88 18.84 1.37
CA VAL A 282 -21.65 18.43 0.66
C VAL A 282 -21.63 19.01 -0.76
N ARG A 283 -22.74 18.98 -1.50
CA ARG A 283 -22.84 19.63 -2.82
C ARG A 283 -22.61 21.14 -2.74
N SER A 284 -23.19 21.79 -1.72
CA SER A 284 -22.98 23.22 -1.46
C SER A 284 -21.49 23.54 -1.28
N CYS A 285 -20.78 22.74 -0.46
CA CYS A 285 -19.33 22.86 -0.31
C CYS A 285 -18.56 22.60 -1.62
N ARG A 286 -18.95 21.61 -2.43
CA ARG A 286 -18.32 21.37 -3.75
C ARG A 286 -18.46 22.56 -4.68
N HIS A 287 -19.66 23.14 -4.76
CA HIS A 287 -19.93 24.32 -5.59
C HIS A 287 -19.06 25.51 -5.16
N LEU A 288 -18.88 25.71 -3.84
CA LEU A 288 -17.95 26.72 -3.33
C LEU A 288 -16.52 26.44 -3.81
N VAL A 289 -16.00 25.24 -3.59
CA VAL A 289 -14.61 24.89 -3.97
C VAL A 289 -14.38 25.04 -5.48
N GLN A 290 -15.37 24.69 -6.31
CA GLN A 290 -15.37 24.93 -7.75
C GLN A 290 -15.29 26.42 -8.07
N GLY A 291 -16.07 27.27 -7.39
CA GLY A 291 -16.01 28.72 -7.54
C GLY A 291 -14.61 29.30 -7.27
N PHE A 292 -13.88 28.74 -6.32
CA PHE A 292 -12.49 29.12 -5.98
C PHE A 292 -11.42 28.48 -6.87
N SER A 293 -11.80 27.75 -7.92
CA SER A 293 -10.84 27.13 -8.85
C SER A 293 -10.22 28.11 -9.84
N ARG A 294 -10.74 29.35 -9.94
CA ARG A 294 -10.17 30.40 -10.80
C ARG A 294 -8.92 31.01 -10.16
N SER A 295 -7.91 31.29 -10.98
CA SER A 295 -6.57 31.73 -10.53
C SER A 295 -6.61 32.98 -9.64
N TRP A 296 -7.47 33.96 -9.95
CA TRP A 296 -7.55 35.20 -9.19
C TRP A 296 -8.20 35.02 -7.80
N LYS A 297 -9.24 34.20 -7.66
CA LYS A 297 -9.87 33.90 -6.35
C LYS A 297 -8.93 33.12 -5.43
N ARG A 298 -8.08 32.24 -5.99
CA ARG A 298 -7.01 31.59 -5.20
C ARG A 298 -5.99 32.58 -4.66
N ARG A 299 -5.65 33.60 -5.44
CA ARG A 299 -4.74 34.68 -5.02
C ARG A 299 -5.39 35.53 -3.92
N GLU A 300 -6.65 35.91 -4.10
CA GLU A 300 -7.37 36.69 -3.09
C GLU A 300 -7.55 35.90 -1.79
N LEU A 301 -7.85 34.60 -1.88
CA LEU A 301 -7.89 33.70 -0.72
C LEU A 301 -6.55 33.71 0.02
N ARG A 302 -5.42 33.64 -0.68
CA ARG A 302 -4.09 33.72 -0.05
C ARG A 302 -3.88 35.04 0.68
N ASN A 303 -4.26 36.16 0.08
CA ASN A 303 -4.14 37.48 0.70
C ASN A 303 -5.00 37.57 1.98
N LYS A 304 -6.23 37.03 1.95
CA LYS A 304 -7.12 36.99 3.13
C LYS A 304 -6.62 36.02 4.20
N GLN A 305 -6.05 34.88 3.82
CA GLN A 305 -5.42 33.93 4.75
C GLN A 305 -4.28 34.60 5.52
N GLU A 306 -3.41 35.34 4.83
CA GLU A 306 -2.32 36.10 5.44
C GLU A 306 -2.85 37.19 6.38
N ALA A 307 -3.83 37.97 5.94
CA ALA A 307 -4.43 39.04 6.75
C ALA A 307 -5.15 38.53 8.02
N LEU A 308 -5.73 37.32 7.97
CA LEU A 308 -6.45 36.70 9.08
C LEU A 308 -5.58 35.74 9.90
N ASN A 309 -4.30 35.60 9.56
CA ASN A 309 -3.37 34.66 10.20
C ASN A 309 -3.87 33.19 10.18
N VAL A 310 -4.52 32.78 9.09
CA VAL A 310 -5.00 31.42 8.82
C VAL A 310 -3.96 30.68 7.96
N PRO A 311 -3.75 29.35 8.12
CA PRO A 311 -2.81 28.61 7.30
C PRO A 311 -3.05 28.80 5.80
N GLN A 312 -2.00 29.16 5.06
CA GLN A 312 -2.07 29.41 3.62
C GLN A 312 -2.19 28.11 2.82
N ARG A 313 -3.40 27.59 2.70
CA ARG A 313 -3.68 26.32 2.03
C ARG A 313 -4.75 26.49 0.97
N SER A 314 -4.56 25.88 -0.19
CA SER A 314 -5.59 25.89 -1.22
C SER A 314 -6.78 25.03 -0.81
N LEU A 315 -7.97 25.44 -1.24
CA LEU A 315 -9.13 24.53 -1.24
C LEU A 315 -8.85 23.34 -2.15
N ILE A 316 -9.39 22.18 -1.79
CA ILE A 316 -9.15 20.91 -2.47
C ILE A 316 -10.47 20.32 -2.94
N HIS A 317 -10.47 19.76 -4.14
CA HIS A 317 -11.61 19.02 -4.68
C HIS A 317 -11.67 17.61 -4.10
N ASP A 318 -12.88 17.08 -3.97
CA ASP A 318 -13.07 15.67 -3.65
C ASP A 318 -13.07 14.81 -4.92
N VAL A 319 -12.81 13.52 -4.72
CA VAL A 319 -13.09 12.45 -5.65
C VAL A 319 -14.32 11.74 -5.10
N VAL A 320 -15.47 11.97 -5.73
CA VAL A 320 -16.79 11.56 -5.23
C VAL A 320 -16.87 10.07 -4.85
N THR A 321 -16.08 9.21 -5.51
CA THR A 321 -16.03 7.76 -5.27
C THR A 321 -15.20 7.35 -4.04
N ARG A 322 -14.46 8.28 -3.42
CA ARG A 322 -13.58 8.03 -2.27
C ARG A 322 -13.92 8.96 -1.11
N TRP A 323 -14.60 8.43 -0.10
CA TRP A 323 -15.08 9.21 1.04
C TRP A 323 -13.98 10.03 1.76
N GLY A 324 -12.76 9.51 1.85
CA GLY A 324 -11.64 10.19 2.50
C GLY A 324 -11.24 11.50 1.80
N SER A 325 -11.49 11.62 0.49
CA SER A 325 -11.27 12.87 -0.23
C SER A 325 -12.37 13.91 0.06
N THR A 326 -13.63 13.46 0.17
CA THR A 326 -14.76 14.29 0.61
C THR A 326 -14.51 14.83 2.01
N GLN A 327 -14.10 13.97 2.95
CA GLN A 327 -13.75 14.37 4.31
C GLN A 327 -12.64 15.44 4.32
N LYS A 328 -11.57 15.24 3.54
CA LYS A 328 -10.48 16.21 3.42
C LYS A 328 -10.97 17.55 2.86
N MET A 329 -11.83 17.55 1.85
CA MET A 329 -12.44 18.77 1.29
C MET A 329 -13.26 19.52 2.35
N LEU A 330 -14.15 18.82 3.06
CA LEU A 330 -14.98 19.40 4.11
C LEU A 330 -14.11 19.99 5.24
N GLN A 331 -13.10 19.24 5.69
CA GLN A 331 -12.16 19.69 6.72
C GLN A 331 -11.37 20.92 6.27
N ARG A 332 -10.91 20.94 5.01
CA ARG A 332 -10.22 22.09 4.41
C ARG A 332 -11.13 23.31 4.32
N PHE A 333 -12.40 23.14 4.00
CA PHE A 333 -13.36 24.24 3.96
C PHE A 333 -13.57 24.84 5.35
N ILE A 334 -13.84 24.03 6.38
CA ILE A 334 -14.02 24.52 7.75
C ILE A 334 -12.78 25.26 8.26
N GLU A 335 -11.58 24.71 8.03
CA GLU A 335 -10.32 25.39 8.40
C GLU A 335 -10.15 26.77 7.73
N GLN A 336 -10.71 26.93 6.53
CA GLN A 336 -10.55 28.12 5.69
C GLN A 336 -11.79 29.01 5.65
N GLN A 337 -12.83 28.69 6.44
CA GLN A 337 -14.15 29.31 6.35
C GLN A 337 -14.08 30.83 6.53
N GLN A 338 -13.29 31.32 7.49
CA GLN A 338 -13.13 32.75 7.75
C GLN A 338 -12.52 33.50 6.55
N ALA A 339 -11.44 32.95 5.98
CA ALA A 339 -10.78 33.54 4.81
C ALA A 339 -11.68 33.49 3.58
N VAL A 340 -12.38 32.37 3.36
CA VAL A 340 -13.36 32.21 2.28
C VAL A 340 -14.51 33.22 2.42
N CYS A 341 -15.07 33.38 3.62
CA CYS A 341 -16.09 34.37 3.92
C CYS A 341 -15.60 35.79 3.60
N ALA A 342 -14.38 36.13 4.00
CA ALA A 342 -13.80 37.44 3.73
C ALA A 342 -13.56 37.73 2.23
N VAL A 343 -13.29 36.70 1.41
CA VAL A 343 -13.23 36.83 -0.06
C VAL A 343 -14.62 36.97 -0.67
N LEU A 344 -15.62 36.22 -0.20
CA LEU A 344 -16.96 36.32 -0.74
C LEU A 344 -17.67 37.63 -0.32
N ALA A 345 -17.32 38.19 0.83
CA ALA A 345 -17.84 39.46 1.32
C ALA A 345 -17.38 40.66 0.45
N THR A 346 -16.20 40.58 -0.17
CA THR A 346 -15.70 41.62 -1.09
C THR A 346 -16.38 41.55 -2.47
N GLU A 347 -16.93 40.40 -2.86
CA GLU A 347 -17.64 40.19 -4.13
C GLU A 347 -19.13 39.84 -3.90
N ARG A 348 -19.98 40.86 -3.75
CA ARG A 348 -21.42 40.70 -3.45
C ARG A 348 -22.15 39.71 -4.39
N GLY A 349 -21.74 39.64 -5.66
CA GLY A 349 -22.32 38.72 -6.64
C GLY A 349 -21.98 37.24 -6.41
N ALA A 350 -20.94 36.93 -5.64
CA ALA A 350 -20.48 35.56 -5.37
C ALA A 350 -20.91 35.01 -4.00
N TRP A 351 -21.60 35.80 -3.17
CA TRP A 351 -22.05 35.36 -1.84
C TRP A 351 -22.96 34.12 -1.89
N HIS A 352 -23.69 33.93 -2.99
CA HIS A 352 -24.51 32.74 -3.23
C HIS A 352 -23.73 31.41 -3.22
N LEU A 353 -22.39 31.46 -3.35
CA LEU A 353 -21.53 30.28 -3.24
C LEU A 353 -21.30 29.83 -1.80
N MET A 354 -21.51 30.71 -0.81
CA MET A 354 -21.28 30.40 0.59
C MET A 354 -22.33 29.40 1.09
N PRO A 355 -21.93 28.23 1.64
CA PRO A 355 -22.85 27.34 2.32
C PRO A 355 -23.61 28.08 3.43
N LYS A 356 -24.88 27.74 3.60
CA LYS A 356 -25.72 28.33 4.66
C LYS A 356 -25.22 27.87 6.03
N ASP A 357 -25.51 28.61 7.09
CA ASP A 357 -25.14 28.22 8.46
C ASP A 357 -25.68 26.83 8.84
N ALA A 358 -26.89 26.50 8.36
CA ALA A 358 -27.47 25.16 8.53
C ALA A 358 -26.67 24.05 7.80
N ASP A 359 -26.08 24.35 6.64
CA ASP A 359 -25.22 23.41 5.90
C ASP A 359 -23.85 23.28 6.58
N ILE A 360 -23.30 24.39 7.09
CA ILE A 360 -22.03 24.40 7.84
C ILE A 360 -22.16 23.55 9.09
N ALA A 361 -23.23 23.72 9.87
CA ALA A 361 -23.50 22.89 11.05
C ALA A 361 -23.66 21.40 10.70
N VAL A 362 -24.19 21.07 9.52
CA VAL A 362 -24.27 19.69 9.01
C VAL A 362 -22.87 19.16 8.67
N ILE A 363 -22.04 19.96 8.01
CA ILE A 363 -20.65 19.60 7.65
C ILE A 363 -19.83 19.30 8.92
N GLU A 364 -19.95 20.13 9.96
CA GLU A 364 -19.26 19.93 11.23
C GLU A 364 -19.68 18.62 11.90
N GLN A 365 -20.98 18.33 11.96
CA GLN A 365 -21.50 17.06 12.50
C GLN A 365 -20.98 15.84 11.73
N VAL A 366 -20.98 15.91 10.39
CA VAL A 366 -20.44 14.83 9.54
C VAL A 366 -18.95 14.63 9.82
N LEU A 367 -18.16 15.70 9.92
CA LEU A 367 -16.74 15.61 10.21
C LEU A 367 -16.44 14.98 11.56
N GLN A 368 -17.23 15.28 12.60
CA GLN A 368 -17.07 14.67 13.92
C GLN A 368 -17.17 13.14 13.87
N ILE A 369 -18.06 12.60 13.04
CA ILE A 369 -18.25 11.15 12.88
C ILE A 369 -17.18 10.54 11.95
N LEU A 370 -16.81 11.22 10.87
CA LEU A 370 -15.87 10.69 9.88
C LEU A 370 -14.40 10.76 10.33
N GLN A 371 -14.02 11.72 11.18
CA GLN A 371 -12.66 11.85 11.71
C GLN A 371 -12.12 10.55 12.34
N PRO A 372 -12.77 9.94 13.35
CA PRO A 372 -12.24 8.72 13.95
C PRO A 372 -12.16 7.55 12.95
N LEU A 373 -13.07 7.48 11.97
CA LEU A 373 -13.08 6.42 10.96
C LEU A 373 -11.87 6.47 10.01
N SER A 374 -11.27 7.66 9.82
CA SER A 374 -10.14 7.82 8.89
C SER A 374 -8.87 7.12 9.38
N ALA A 375 -8.64 7.14 10.70
CA ALA A 375 -7.49 6.47 11.32
C ALA A 375 -7.50 4.95 11.09
N PHE A 376 -8.68 4.32 11.07
CA PHE A 376 -8.81 2.88 10.83
C PHE A 376 -8.53 2.48 9.39
N THR A 377 -8.85 3.34 8.42
CA THR A 377 -8.57 3.07 7.01
C THR A 377 -7.07 3.02 6.77
N ASP A 378 -6.33 4.00 7.31
CA ASP A 378 -4.88 4.04 7.18
C ASP A 378 -4.19 2.88 7.93
N ALA A 379 -4.71 2.50 9.11
CA ALA A 379 -4.16 1.41 9.91
C ALA A 379 -4.31 0.02 9.26
N LEU A 380 -5.45 -0.22 8.58
CA LEU A 380 -5.77 -1.51 7.95
C LEU A 380 -5.35 -1.60 6.47
N ALA A 381 -4.90 -0.50 5.87
CA ALA A 381 -4.31 -0.48 4.52
C ALA A 381 -2.82 -0.86 4.47
N SER A 382 -2.21 -1.19 5.61
CA SER A 382 -0.78 -1.53 5.68
C SER A 382 -0.49 -2.94 5.17
N GLU A 383 0.40 -3.06 4.18
CA GLU A 383 0.86 -4.35 3.61
C GLU A 383 1.87 -5.08 4.52
N SER A 384 2.53 -4.37 5.44
CA SER A 384 3.63 -4.94 6.24
C SER A 384 3.19 -5.71 7.49
N ARG A 385 1.89 -5.95 7.70
CA ARG A 385 1.35 -6.53 8.93
C ARG A 385 0.12 -7.38 8.65
N VAL A 386 -0.05 -8.44 9.43
CA VAL A 386 -1.27 -9.25 9.43
C VAL A 386 -2.42 -8.38 9.96
N SER A 387 -3.40 -8.12 9.09
CA SER A 387 -4.53 -7.21 9.38
C SER A 387 -5.81 -7.95 9.73
N LEU A 388 -5.99 -9.20 9.26
CA LEU A 388 -7.24 -9.94 9.43
C LEU A 388 -7.62 -10.18 10.90
N SER A 389 -6.64 -10.44 11.77
CA SER A 389 -6.86 -10.62 13.21
C SER A 389 -7.30 -9.34 13.93
N ALA A 390 -7.03 -8.16 13.37
CA ALA A 390 -7.49 -6.88 13.90
C ALA A 390 -8.87 -6.48 13.37
N LEU A 391 -9.35 -7.13 12.31
CA LEU A 391 -10.57 -6.73 11.62
C LEU A 391 -11.81 -6.80 12.50
N ARG A 392 -11.99 -7.89 13.26
CA ARG A 392 -13.13 -8.03 14.19
C ARG A 392 -13.06 -7.01 15.34
N PRO A 393 -11.95 -6.88 16.10
CA PRO A 393 -11.81 -5.84 17.12
C PRO A 393 -12.14 -4.44 16.59
N VAL A 394 -11.62 -4.09 15.41
CA VAL A 394 -11.84 -2.78 14.79
C VAL A 394 -13.32 -2.60 14.40
N LEU A 395 -13.93 -3.60 13.75
CA LEU A 395 -15.35 -3.54 13.42
C LEU A 395 -16.24 -3.43 14.66
N SER A 396 -15.93 -4.18 15.72
CA SER A 396 -16.64 -4.09 16.99
C SER A 396 -16.53 -2.70 17.59
N HIS A 397 -15.33 -2.10 17.61
CA HIS A 397 -15.12 -0.75 18.11
C HIS A 397 -15.88 0.29 17.27
N ILE A 398 -15.85 0.16 15.94
CA ILE A 398 -16.61 1.05 15.06
C ILE A 398 -18.12 0.93 15.33
N ILE A 399 -18.67 -0.28 15.42
CA ILE A 399 -20.10 -0.54 15.54
C ILE A 399 -20.66 -0.25 16.94
N SER A 400 -19.89 -0.59 17.97
CA SER A 400 -20.34 -0.56 19.37
C SER A 400 -19.89 0.68 20.13
N ASP A 401 -18.85 1.39 19.68
CA ASP A 401 -18.37 2.59 20.39
C ASP A 401 -18.53 3.87 19.54
N ILE A 402 -18.11 3.85 18.27
CA ILE A 402 -18.14 5.06 17.41
C ILE A 402 -19.55 5.31 16.86
N LEU A 403 -20.21 4.26 16.38
CA LEU A 403 -21.54 4.31 15.76
C LEU A 403 -22.67 4.01 16.76
N GLU A 404 -22.36 3.94 18.05
CA GLU A 404 -23.38 3.84 19.09
C GLU A 404 -24.18 5.14 19.17
N VAL A 405 -25.51 5.01 19.20
CA VAL A 405 -26.42 6.15 19.36
C VAL A 405 -26.42 6.57 20.82
N LYS A 406 -26.11 7.84 21.07
CA LYS A 406 -26.08 8.46 22.39
C LYS A 406 -27.28 9.39 22.58
N ASN A 407 -27.63 9.67 23.83
CA ASN A 407 -28.80 10.49 24.16
C ASN A 407 -28.63 11.95 23.70
N GLU A 408 -27.39 12.43 23.67
CA GLU A 408 -27.01 13.77 23.21
C GLU A 408 -26.89 13.90 21.68
N ASP A 409 -27.03 12.80 20.93
CA ASP A 409 -26.90 12.84 19.48
C ASP A 409 -28.05 13.62 18.84
N SER A 410 -27.72 14.49 17.88
CA SER A 410 -28.72 15.11 17.02
C SER A 410 -29.46 14.08 16.17
N ALA A 411 -30.69 14.36 15.75
CA ALA A 411 -31.45 13.48 14.84
C ALA A 411 -30.64 13.07 13.59
N LEU A 412 -29.85 14.01 13.03
CA LEU A 412 -28.98 13.73 11.89
C LEU A 412 -27.84 12.78 12.23
N THR A 413 -27.23 12.93 13.40
CA THR A 413 -26.15 12.06 13.89
C THR A 413 -26.68 10.64 14.09
N ILE A 414 -27.88 10.51 14.65
CA ILE A 414 -28.57 9.23 14.82
C ILE A 414 -28.77 8.54 13.46
N ASP A 415 -29.28 9.27 12.46
CA ASP A 415 -29.52 8.72 11.12
C ASP A 415 -28.20 8.29 10.45
N LEU A 416 -27.17 9.12 10.52
CA LEU A 416 -25.83 8.82 10.02
C LEU A 416 -25.28 7.53 10.65
N LYS A 417 -25.28 7.46 11.99
CA LYS A 417 -24.78 6.29 12.74
C LYS A 417 -25.54 5.03 12.39
N ARG A 418 -26.89 5.08 12.37
CA ARG A 418 -27.74 3.92 12.07
C ARG A 418 -27.53 3.40 10.65
N VAL A 419 -27.45 4.28 9.66
CA VAL A 419 -27.20 3.90 8.26
C VAL A 419 -25.84 3.22 8.11
N MET A 420 -24.79 3.79 8.69
CA MET A 420 -23.44 3.19 8.61
C MET A 420 -23.37 1.86 9.36
N LYS A 421 -23.95 1.80 10.56
CA LYS A 421 -23.95 0.61 11.42
C LYS A 421 -24.65 -0.57 10.74
N SER A 422 -25.90 -0.36 10.30
CA SER A 422 -26.68 -1.40 9.61
C SER A 422 -25.99 -1.88 8.34
N ASP A 423 -25.35 -0.99 7.59
CA ASP A 423 -24.61 -1.38 6.40
C ASP A 423 -23.40 -2.27 6.75
N LEU A 424 -22.55 -1.83 7.69
CA LEU A 424 -21.35 -2.55 8.10
C LEU A 424 -21.63 -3.94 8.69
N GLU A 425 -22.68 -4.06 9.52
CA GLU A 425 -23.08 -5.34 10.12
C GLU A 425 -23.43 -6.43 9.08
N SER A 426 -23.89 -5.99 7.89
CA SER A 426 -24.28 -6.86 6.78
C SER A 426 -23.16 -7.22 5.80
N ARG A 427 -21.97 -6.61 5.89
CA ARG A 427 -20.92 -6.71 4.85
C ARG A 427 -20.14 -8.02 4.83
N TYR A 428 -20.09 -8.73 5.95
CA TYR A 428 -19.34 -9.98 6.06
C TYR A 428 -20.30 -11.16 6.25
N SER A 429 -20.08 -12.23 5.48
CA SER A 429 -20.81 -13.49 5.60
C SER A 429 -20.57 -14.15 6.97
N VAL A 430 -21.38 -15.15 7.28
CA VAL A 430 -21.25 -15.91 8.53
C VAL A 430 -19.88 -16.61 8.59
N ASP A 431 -19.44 -17.20 7.49
CA ASP A 431 -18.16 -17.91 7.41
C ASP A 431 -16.97 -16.95 7.52
N ALA A 432 -17.03 -15.79 6.85
CA ALA A 432 -16.01 -14.74 7.00
C ALA A 432 -15.91 -14.26 8.46
N LYS A 433 -17.06 -14.07 9.14
CA LYS A 433 -17.11 -13.72 10.57
C LYS A 433 -16.51 -14.81 11.47
N LYS A 434 -16.70 -16.10 11.12
CA LYS A 434 -16.07 -17.23 11.82
C LYS A 434 -14.54 -17.16 11.69
N VAL A 435 -14.01 -16.96 10.49
CA VAL A 435 -12.56 -16.85 10.27
C VAL A 435 -11.96 -15.61 10.95
N MET A 436 -12.64 -14.46 10.86
CA MET A 436 -12.22 -13.24 11.59
C MET A 436 -12.17 -13.47 13.10
N TYR A 437 -13.09 -14.28 13.63
CA TYR A 437 -13.08 -14.64 15.04
C TYR A 437 -11.86 -15.49 15.40
N LEU A 438 -11.63 -16.58 14.67
CA LEU A 438 -10.51 -17.49 14.90
C LEU A 438 -9.17 -16.75 14.83
N THR A 439 -8.98 -15.94 13.80
CA THR A 439 -7.75 -15.15 13.60
C THR A 439 -7.55 -14.11 14.71
N SER A 440 -8.62 -13.49 15.22
CA SER A 440 -8.54 -12.59 16.38
C SER A 440 -8.21 -13.34 17.67
N PHE A 441 -8.75 -14.55 17.85
CA PHE A 441 -8.55 -15.35 19.06
C PHE A 441 -7.11 -15.85 19.20
N VAL A 442 -6.48 -16.28 18.10
CA VAL A 442 -5.09 -16.74 18.09
C VAL A 442 -4.08 -15.59 18.17
N ASP A 443 -4.51 -14.35 17.93
CA ASP A 443 -3.66 -13.17 18.06
C ASP A 443 -3.47 -12.80 19.54
N PRO A 444 -2.23 -12.85 20.08
CA PRO A 444 -1.99 -12.55 21.48
C PRO A 444 -2.45 -11.16 21.92
N ARG A 445 -2.62 -10.21 20.98
CA ARG A 445 -3.08 -8.84 21.27
C ARG A 445 -4.58 -8.77 21.59
N PHE A 446 -5.36 -9.74 21.13
CA PHE A 446 -6.83 -9.72 21.22
C PHE A 446 -7.43 -10.94 21.93
N LYS A 447 -6.59 -11.92 22.31
CA LYS A 447 -6.98 -13.19 22.93
C LYS A 447 -7.96 -12.98 24.09
N GLY A 448 -9.19 -13.44 23.91
CA GLY A 448 -10.25 -13.44 24.94
C GLY A 448 -10.99 -12.11 25.14
N SER A 449 -10.52 -10.98 24.60
CA SER A 449 -11.08 -9.65 24.89
C SER A 449 -12.38 -9.31 24.12
N PHE A 450 -12.76 -10.11 23.12
CA PHE A 450 -13.89 -9.83 22.22
C PHE A 450 -14.87 -11.01 22.08
N SER A 451 -15.01 -11.81 23.14
CA SER A 451 -15.84 -13.02 23.13
C SER A 451 -16.84 -13.08 24.28
N ASP A 452 -18.12 -13.17 23.93
CA ASP A 452 -19.22 -13.39 24.90
C ASP A 452 -19.36 -14.86 25.36
N ASP A 453 -18.72 -15.83 24.66
CA ASP A 453 -18.83 -17.28 24.93
C ASP A 453 -17.49 -17.98 24.63
N LEU A 454 -16.55 -17.89 25.57
CA LEU A 454 -15.18 -18.36 25.37
C LEU A 454 -15.09 -19.87 25.05
N ASP A 455 -15.96 -20.69 25.62
CA ASP A 455 -15.86 -22.15 25.57
C ASP A 455 -16.28 -22.72 24.20
N ALA A 456 -17.43 -22.32 23.67
CA ALA A 456 -17.86 -22.71 22.32
C ALA A 456 -16.81 -22.34 21.26
N LYS A 457 -16.11 -21.25 21.52
CA LYS A 457 -15.13 -20.66 20.62
C LYS A 457 -13.74 -21.30 20.72
N VAL A 458 -13.32 -21.74 21.91
CA VAL A 458 -12.14 -22.60 22.09
C VAL A 458 -12.35 -23.91 21.33
N ASN A 459 -13.54 -24.51 21.45
CA ASN A 459 -13.88 -25.75 20.72
C ASN A 459 -13.80 -25.56 19.20
N CYS A 460 -14.32 -24.46 18.66
CA CYS A 460 -14.18 -24.13 17.24
C CYS A 460 -12.71 -23.98 16.80
N CYS A 461 -11.84 -23.42 17.64
CA CYS A 461 -10.40 -23.33 17.34
C CYS A 461 -9.74 -24.71 17.34
N ILE A 462 -10.13 -25.58 18.28
CA ILE A 462 -9.63 -26.95 18.38
C ILE A 462 -10.05 -27.75 17.14
N GLU A 463 -11.32 -27.65 16.71
CA GLU A 463 -11.81 -28.32 15.51
C GLU A 463 -11.04 -27.90 14.25
N GLU A 464 -10.83 -26.60 14.03
CA GLU A 464 -10.06 -26.13 12.88
C GLU A 464 -8.58 -26.50 12.96
N ALA A 465 -7.99 -26.48 14.17
CA ALA A 465 -6.62 -26.95 14.37
C ALA A 465 -6.46 -28.45 14.05
N SER A 466 -7.43 -29.27 14.43
CA SER A 466 -7.46 -30.70 14.10
C SER A 466 -7.56 -30.93 12.58
N LYS A 467 -8.44 -30.21 11.88
CA LYS A 467 -8.54 -30.29 10.41
C LYS A 467 -7.23 -29.90 9.72
N LEU A 468 -6.59 -28.81 10.15
CA LEU A 468 -5.31 -28.38 9.59
C LEU A 468 -4.17 -29.38 9.86
N ALA A 469 -4.21 -30.06 11.01
CA ALA A 469 -3.27 -31.13 11.31
C ALA A 469 -3.47 -32.34 10.38
N GLU A 470 -4.71 -32.74 10.12
CA GLU A 470 -5.05 -33.83 9.18
C GLU A 470 -4.66 -33.50 7.73
N MET A 471 -4.89 -32.27 7.27
CA MET A 471 -4.47 -31.83 5.93
C MET A 471 -2.93 -31.80 5.79
N THR A 472 -2.23 -31.48 6.88
CA THR A 472 -0.76 -31.50 6.92
C THR A 472 -0.23 -32.92 6.79
N THR A 473 -0.80 -33.88 7.53
CA THR A 473 -0.33 -35.27 7.50
C THR A 473 -0.61 -35.95 6.15
N LEU A 474 -1.73 -35.62 5.50
CA LEU A 474 -2.05 -36.09 4.14
C LEU A 474 -1.10 -35.50 3.08
N SER A 475 -0.76 -34.21 3.20
CA SER A 475 0.20 -33.54 2.31
C SER A 475 1.62 -34.11 2.44
N GLU A 476 2.07 -34.39 3.66
CA GLU A 476 3.38 -34.98 3.93
C GLU A 476 3.46 -36.45 3.47
N GLY A 477 2.37 -37.21 3.59
CA GLY A 477 2.28 -38.59 3.08
C GLY A 477 2.29 -38.67 1.55
N ALA A 478 1.61 -37.75 0.85
CA ALA A 478 1.61 -37.69 -0.61
C ALA A 478 3.02 -37.37 -1.18
N ALA A 479 3.73 -36.42 -0.56
CA ALA A 479 5.09 -36.03 -0.97
C ALA A 479 6.13 -37.17 -0.78
N GLN A 480 5.95 -38.01 0.25
CA GLN A 480 6.81 -39.20 0.46
C GLN A 480 6.53 -40.32 -0.56
N THR A 481 5.30 -40.41 -1.05
CA THR A 481 4.91 -41.44 -2.02
C THR A 481 5.46 -41.11 -3.42
N GLU A 482 5.48 -39.84 -3.82
CA GLU A 482 6.07 -39.38 -5.09
C GLU A 482 7.62 -39.51 -5.13
N GLN A 483 8.30 -39.30 -3.99
CA GLN A 483 9.76 -39.54 -3.93
C GLN A 483 10.16 -41.02 -3.95
N SER A 484 9.23 -41.93 -3.62
CA SER A 484 9.47 -43.37 -3.64
C SER A 484 9.24 -44.03 -5.01
N SER A 485 8.69 -43.29 -5.99
CA SER A 485 8.25 -43.83 -7.27
C SER A 485 9.10 -43.40 -8.49
N THR A 486 10.28 -42.81 -8.30
CA THR A 486 11.30 -42.75 -9.37
C THR A 486 11.85 -44.15 -9.65
N PRO A 487 11.60 -44.77 -10.81
CA PRO A 487 12.23 -46.03 -11.16
C PRO A 487 13.71 -45.75 -11.42
N GLY A 488 14.60 -46.40 -10.66
CA GLY A 488 16.02 -46.39 -10.95
C GLY A 488 16.24 -46.91 -12.37
N ILE A 489 16.82 -46.06 -13.22
CA ILE A 489 17.35 -46.49 -14.52
C ILE A 489 18.60 -47.31 -14.19
N GLY A 490 18.42 -48.63 -14.19
CA GLY A 490 19.50 -49.62 -14.23
C GLY A 490 19.92 -49.91 -15.67
#